data_AF-A0A369BMQ8-F1
#
_entry.id   AF-A0A369BMQ8-F1
#
_cell.length_a   1.000
_cell.length_b   1.000
_cell.length_c   1.000
_cell.angle_alpha   90.00
_cell.angle_beta   90.00
_cell.angle_gamma   90.00
#
_symmetry.space_group_name_H-M   'P 1'
#
loop_
_entity.id
_entity.type
_entity.pdbx_description
1 polymer ?
#
loop_
_entity_poly.entity_id
_entity_poly.type
_entity_poly.pdbx_seq_one_letter_code
_entity_poly.pdbx_strand_id
1 'polypeptide(L)'
;MAIAWGYRKRERFADSKGRTCGAVGLVSKRDCKGDYSLVYNIDHIVPESKGGPDEVNNLRILCMPCNSLKGDLEEEEFLLRAKMRREIIAMQTAISQECGIDMRELSAVFKSVSIPRQFDVLSKITPKIVSMPEADYRKYA
;
A
#
# COMPACT_ATOMS: atom_id res chain seq x y z
N MET A 1 7.88 20.79 -21.82
CA MET A 1 8.48 21.36 -20.60
C MET A 1 7.63 20.90 -19.42
N ALA A 2 8.19 20.08 -18.52
CA ALA A 2 7.49 19.69 -17.29
C ALA A 2 7.20 20.96 -16.47
N ILE A 3 5.94 21.19 -16.11
CA ILE A 3 5.63 22.32 -15.23
C ILE A 3 6.16 21.92 -13.86
N ALA A 4 7.24 22.55 -13.40
CA ALA A 4 7.72 22.33 -12.05
C ALA A 4 6.60 22.67 -11.06
N TRP A 5 5.95 21.64 -10.50
CA TRP A 5 4.88 21.80 -9.51
C TRP A 5 5.49 22.36 -8.23
N GLY A 6 5.56 23.68 -8.14
CA GLY A 6 6.01 24.38 -6.94
C GLY A 6 5.14 24.06 -5.73
N TYR A 7 5.70 24.19 -4.54
CA TYR A 7 5.09 23.81 -3.26
C TYR A 7 3.62 24.26 -3.13
N ARG A 8 3.31 25.54 -3.36
CA ARG A 8 1.94 26.08 -3.26
C ARG A 8 0.94 25.41 -4.19
N LYS A 9 1.37 25.02 -5.40
CA LYS A 9 0.51 24.34 -6.37
C LYS A 9 0.19 22.93 -5.90
N ARG A 10 1.19 22.24 -5.32
CA ARG A 10 1.02 20.91 -4.72
C ARG A 10 0.03 20.93 -3.57
N GLU A 11 0.14 21.91 -2.67
CA GLU A 11 -0.80 22.05 -1.54
C GLU A 11 -2.24 22.28 -2.00
N ARG A 12 -2.46 23.18 -2.97
CA ARG A 12 -3.81 23.44 -3.51
C ARG A 12 -4.42 22.20 -4.16
N PHE A 13 -3.61 21.43 -4.89
CA PHE A 13 -4.06 20.16 -5.45
C PHE A 13 -4.31 19.12 -4.37
N ALA A 14 -3.49 19.12 -3.32
CA ALA A 14 -3.69 18.26 -2.16
C ALA A 14 -5.03 18.53 -1.47
N ASP A 15 -5.31 19.80 -1.20
CA ASP A 15 -6.56 20.27 -0.60
C ASP A 15 -7.76 19.99 -1.51
N SER A 16 -7.64 20.18 -2.84
CA SER A 16 -8.76 19.93 -3.77
C SER A 16 -9.16 18.47 -3.89
N LYS A 17 -8.26 17.53 -3.55
CA LYS A 17 -8.55 16.10 -3.44
C LYS A 17 -8.81 15.65 -2.01
N GLY A 18 -9.04 16.58 -1.07
CA GLY A 18 -9.32 16.26 0.33
C GLY A 18 -8.15 15.58 1.07
N ARG A 19 -6.93 15.67 0.53
CA ARG A 19 -5.72 15.01 1.05
C ARG A 19 -5.85 13.50 1.25
N THR A 20 -6.71 12.85 0.46
CA THR A 20 -6.89 11.40 0.47
C THR A 20 -6.03 10.73 -0.58
N CYS A 21 -5.41 9.60 -0.22
CA CYS A 21 -4.75 8.72 -1.18
C CYS A 21 -5.78 8.16 -2.17
N GLY A 22 -5.56 8.37 -3.47
CA GLY A 22 -6.46 7.91 -4.54
C GLY A 22 -6.54 6.40 -4.72
N ALA A 23 -5.68 5.61 -4.05
CA ALA A 23 -5.68 4.15 -4.13
C ALA A 23 -6.34 3.48 -2.92
N VAL A 24 -5.94 3.88 -1.71
CA VAL A 24 -6.39 3.24 -0.46
C VAL A 24 -7.30 4.13 0.40
N GLY A 25 -7.52 5.38 0.00
CA GLY A 25 -8.37 6.33 0.72
C GLY A 25 -7.76 6.89 2.01
N LEU A 26 -6.53 6.50 2.37
CA LEU A 26 -5.86 7.01 3.56
C LEU A 26 -5.72 8.54 3.50
N VAL A 27 -6.25 9.22 4.52
CA VAL A 27 -6.13 10.67 4.68
C VAL A 27 -4.78 10.98 5.30
N SER A 28 -3.98 11.84 4.65
CA SER A 28 -2.81 12.42 5.30
C SER A 28 -3.28 13.38 6.40
N LYS A 29 -3.02 13.06 7.67
CA LYS A 29 -3.30 13.99 8.78
C LYS A 29 -2.19 15.04 8.81
N ARG A 30 -2.57 16.32 8.72
CA ARG A 30 -1.72 17.43 9.19
C ARG A 30 -1.48 17.18 10.69
N ASP A 31 -0.24 17.19 11.14
CA ASP A 31 -0.01 17.12 12.59
C ASP A 31 -0.51 18.40 13.28
N CYS A 32 -0.74 18.34 14.60
CA CYS A 32 -1.26 19.45 15.38
C CYS A 32 -0.26 20.61 15.58
N LYS A 33 0.96 20.47 15.05
CA LYS A 33 2.03 21.47 15.15
C LYS A 33 2.29 22.22 13.84
N GLY A 34 1.62 21.82 12.75
CA GLY A 34 1.78 22.45 11.45
C GLY A 34 3.13 22.12 10.79
N ASP A 35 3.75 20.99 11.16
CA ASP A 35 5.02 20.57 10.59
C ASP A 35 4.80 19.89 9.22
N TYR A 36 5.64 20.26 8.26
CA TYR A 36 5.36 20.18 6.81
C TYR A 36 5.92 18.95 6.08
N SER A 37 5.99 17.77 6.71
CA SER A 37 6.44 16.58 5.95
C SER A 37 5.27 15.98 5.16
N LEU A 38 5.11 16.42 3.91
CA LEU A 38 4.25 15.85 2.87
C LEU A 38 4.17 14.31 2.95
N VAL A 39 3.17 13.73 3.61
CA VAL A 39 2.93 12.27 3.61
C VAL A 39 2.24 11.81 2.32
N TYR A 40 2.37 12.59 1.25
CA TYR A 40 1.79 12.31 -0.05
C TYR A 40 2.71 12.70 -1.21
N ASN A 41 2.59 11.94 -2.28
CA ASN A 41 3.22 12.18 -3.56
C ASN A 41 2.13 12.54 -4.57
N ILE A 42 2.45 13.47 -5.47
CA ILE A 42 1.66 13.67 -6.67
C ILE A 42 2.20 12.67 -7.69
N ASP A 43 1.33 11.77 -8.10
CA ASP A 43 1.65 10.63 -8.96
C ASP A 43 0.83 10.70 -10.24
N HIS A 44 1.40 10.24 -11.34
CA HIS A 44 0.68 10.13 -12.61
C HIS A 44 -0.09 8.81 -12.68
N ILE A 45 -1.37 8.89 -13.05
CA ILE A 45 -2.23 7.73 -13.31
C ILE A 45 -1.60 6.90 -14.43
N VAL A 46 -1.41 7.51 -15.60
CA VAL A 46 -0.56 7.00 -16.68
C VAL A 46 0.88 7.50 -16.43
N PRO A 47 1.86 6.62 -16.21
CA PRO A 47 3.24 7.01 -15.92
C PRO A 47 3.86 7.92 -16.98
N GLU A 48 4.65 8.91 -16.56
CA GLU A 48 5.41 9.79 -17.47
C GLU A 48 6.35 8.98 -18.38
N SER A 49 6.99 7.93 -17.84
CA SER A 49 7.85 7.01 -18.61
C SER A 49 7.15 6.28 -19.75
N LYS A 50 5.81 6.29 -19.75
CA LYS A 50 4.95 5.68 -20.77
C LYS A 50 4.14 6.71 -21.55
N GLY A 51 4.52 7.99 -21.48
CA GLY A 51 3.91 9.08 -22.24
C GLY A 51 2.71 9.74 -21.55
N GLY A 52 2.49 9.49 -20.25
CA GLY A 52 1.43 10.16 -19.50
C GLY A 52 1.66 11.67 -19.37
N PRO A 53 0.63 12.50 -19.59
CA PRO A 53 0.78 13.96 -19.54
C PRO A 53 0.82 14.51 -18.10
N ASP A 54 1.49 15.64 -17.88
CA ASP A 54 1.48 16.40 -16.61
C ASP A 54 0.24 17.30 -16.50
N GLU A 55 -0.93 16.69 -16.66
CA GLU A 55 -2.24 17.36 -16.59
C GLU A 55 -2.99 16.99 -15.33
N VAL A 56 -3.77 17.92 -14.77
CA VAL A 56 -4.53 17.73 -13.52
C VAL A 56 -5.42 16.47 -13.54
N ASN A 57 -5.90 16.06 -14.72
CA ASN A 57 -6.72 14.86 -14.89
C ASN A 57 -5.92 13.55 -14.89
N ASN A 58 -4.63 13.60 -15.23
CA ASN A 58 -3.72 12.45 -15.15
C ASN A 58 -2.96 12.40 -13.81
N LEU A 59 -3.19 13.36 -12.91
CA LEU A 59 -2.51 13.42 -11.62
C LEU A 59 -3.44 12.98 -10.49
N ARG A 60 -2.84 12.36 -9.48
CA ARG A 60 -3.50 11.99 -8.23
C ARG A 60 -2.56 12.11 -7.04
N ILE A 61 -3.11 11.91 -5.85
CA ILE A 61 -2.36 11.88 -4.60
C ILE A 61 -2.20 10.43 -4.18
N LEU A 62 -0.98 10.00 -3.89
CA LEU A 62 -0.69 8.71 -3.29
C LEU A 62 0.10 8.88 -1.99
N CYS A 63 -0.22 8.06 -0.97
CA CYS A 63 0.68 7.92 0.18
C CYS A 63 1.98 7.25 -0.25
N MET A 64 3.07 7.45 0.51
CA MET A 64 4.38 6.88 0.17
C MET A 64 4.36 5.37 -0.09
N PRO A 65 3.70 4.52 0.72
CA PRO A 65 3.59 3.09 0.44
C PRO A 65 2.85 2.75 -0.86
N CYS A 66 1.87 3.55 -1.28
CA CYS A 66 1.17 3.34 -2.54
C CYS A 66 1.99 3.85 -3.72
N ASN A 67 2.67 4.98 -3.58
CA ASN A 67 3.57 5.52 -4.59
C ASN A 67 4.71 4.54 -4.90
N SER A 68 5.34 3.98 -3.87
CA SER A 68 6.38 2.95 -4.03
C SER A 68 5.85 1.65 -4.64
N LEU A 69 4.58 1.31 -4.41
CA LEU A 69 3.94 0.15 -5.04
C LEU A 69 3.58 0.41 -6.51
N LYS A 70 3.15 1.64 -6.84
CA LYS A 70 2.79 2.07 -8.20
C LYS A 70 3.98 2.02 -9.13
N GLY A 71 5.09 2.69 -8.78
CA GLY A 71 6.24 2.80 -9.68
C GLY A 71 5.82 3.24 -11.09
N ASP A 72 6.19 2.46 -12.10
CA ASP A 72 5.83 2.65 -13.51
C ASP A 72 4.69 1.72 -13.99
N LEU A 73 3.98 1.07 -13.07
CA LEU A 73 2.86 0.18 -13.42
C LEU A 73 1.73 0.95 -14.10
N GLU A 74 1.02 0.28 -15.00
CA GLU A 74 -0.27 0.78 -15.48
C GLU A 74 -1.28 0.86 -14.36
N GLU A 75 -2.30 1.71 -14.53
CA GLU A 75 -3.30 1.93 -13.49
C GLU A 75 -4.05 0.65 -13.10
N GLU A 76 -4.47 -0.16 -14.08
CA GLU A 76 -5.17 -1.41 -13.82
C GLU A 76 -4.32 -2.39 -13.01
N GLU A 77 -3.06 -2.57 -13.40
CA GLU A 77 -2.13 -3.45 -12.69
C GLU A 77 -1.83 -2.94 -11.28
N PHE A 78 -1.65 -1.63 -11.13
CA PHE A 78 -1.46 -1.01 -9.82
C PHE A 78 -2.66 -1.25 -8.90
N LEU A 79 -3.88 -1.02 -9.37
CA LEU A 79 -5.10 -1.22 -8.57
C LEU A 79 -5.25 -2.69 -8.15
N LEU A 80 -4.93 -3.63 -9.04
CA LEU A 80 -4.91 -5.06 -8.72
C LEU A 80 -3.90 -5.37 -7.62
N ARG A 81 -2.66 -4.89 -7.74
CA ARG A 81 -1.61 -5.10 -6.72
C ARG A 81 -1.94 -4.41 -5.40
N ALA A 82 -2.54 -3.22 -5.43
CA ALA A 82 -3.00 -2.52 -4.23
C ALA A 82 -4.12 -3.29 -3.51
N LYS A 83 -5.04 -3.90 -4.26
CA LYS A 83 -6.05 -4.82 -3.71
C LYS A 83 -5.40 -6.05 -3.08
N MET A 84 -4.51 -6.75 -3.80
CA MET A 84 -3.78 -7.91 -3.27
C MET A 84 -3.02 -7.57 -2.00
N ARG A 85 -2.36 -6.42 -1.95
CA ARG A 85 -1.62 -5.97 -0.76
C ARG A 85 -2.53 -5.79 0.46
N ARG A 86 -3.74 -5.25 0.28
CA ARG A 86 -4.72 -5.15 1.38
C ARG A 86 -5.11 -6.53 1.91
N GLU A 87 -5.39 -7.47 1.02
CA GLU A 87 -5.73 -8.85 1.38
C GLU A 87 -4.56 -9.57 2.08
N ILE A 88 -3.32 -9.36 1.61
CA ILE A 88 -2.11 -9.89 2.26
C ILE A 88 -2.02 -9.40 3.70
N ILE A 89 -2.22 -8.10 3.94
CA ILE A 89 -2.17 -7.53 5.30
C ILE A 89 -3.26 -8.16 6.16
N ALA A 90 -4.47 -8.35 5.64
CA ALA A 90 -5.56 -9.00 6.36
C ALA A 90 -5.22 -10.46 6.71
N MET A 91 -4.71 -11.24 5.75
CA MET A 91 -4.28 -12.63 5.96
C MET A 91 -3.12 -12.73 6.97
N GLN A 92 -2.11 -11.87 6.85
CA GLN A 92 -1.00 -11.83 7.81
C GLN A 92 -1.49 -11.49 9.22
N THR A 93 -2.43 -10.56 9.34
CA THR A 93 -3.04 -10.19 10.63
C THR A 93 -3.76 -11.39 11.25
N ALA A 94 -4.55 -12.13 10.46
CA ALA A 94 -5.21 -13.34 10.93
C ALA A 94 -4.20 -14.41 11.40
N ILE A 95 -3.14 -14.68 10.62
CA ILE A 95 -2.08 -15.63 10.99
C ILE A 95 -1.38 -15.20 12.28
N SER A 96 -1.06 -13.91 12.41
CA SER A 96 -0.43 -13.38 13.63
C SER A 96 -1.30 -13.59 14.87
N GLN A 97 -2.61 -13.38 14.76
CA GLN A 97 -3.57 -13.58 15.84
C GLN A 97 -3.74 -15.05 16.22
N GLU A 98 -3.89 -15.94 15.24
CA GLU A 98 -4.10 -17.38 15.49
C GLU A 98 -2.83 -18.10 15.97
N CYS A 99 -1.66 -17.73 15.42
CA CYS A 99 -0.41 -18.43 15.70
C CYS A 99 0.47 -17.73 16.75
N GLY A 100 0.11 -16.52 17.20
CA GLY A 100 0.92 -15.74 18.14
C GLY A 100 2.26 -15.26 17.57
N ILE A 101 2.38 -15.15 16.24
CA ILE A 101 3.61 -14.68 15.57
C ILE A 101 3.62 -13.15 15.52
N ASP A 102 4.73 -12.50 15.84
CA ASP A 102 4.85 -11.03 15.73
C ASP A 102 4.71 -10.59 14.26
N MET A 103 3.86 -9.57 14.01
CA MET A 103 3.58 -9.08 12.66
C MET A 103 4.83 -8.59 11.90
N ARG A 104 5.84 -8.07 12.60
CA ARG A 104 7.08 -7.61 11.96
C ARG A 104 7.92 -8.79 11.48
N GLU A 105 7.96 -9.87 12.26
CA GLU A 105 8.62 -11.11 11.86
C GLU A 105 7.92 -11.72 10.65
N LEU A 106 6.59 -11.86 10.72
CA LEU A 106 5.79 -12.39 9.63
C LEU A 106 5.96 -11.57 8.35
N SER A 107 5.87 -10.24 8.45
CA SER A 107 6.07 -9.36 7.30
C SER A 107 7.50 -9.42 6.74
N ALA A 108 8.51 -9.66 7.57
CA ALA A 108 9.91 -9.76 7.12
C ALA A 108 10.14 -11.01 6.26
N VAL A 109 9.51 -12.14 6.59
CA VAL A 109 9.59 -13.39 5.81
C VAL A 109 9.15 -13.16 4.36
N PHE A 110 8.08 -12.40 4.16
CA PHE A 110 7.52 -12.16 2.83
C PHE A 110 8.13 -10.95 2.10
N LYS A 111 9.00 -10.16 2.75
CA LYS A 111 9.50 -8.88 2.21
C LYS A 111 10.18 -8.98 0.85
N SER A 112 10.88 -10.08 0.57
CA SER A 112 11.57 -10.33 -0.71
C SER A 112 10.68 -11.02 -1.76
N VAL A 113 9.48 -11.46 -1.37
CA VAL A 113 8.54 -12.16 -2.26
C VAL A 113 7.67 -11.12 -2.97
N SER A 114 7.39 -11.29 -4.26
CA SER A 114 6.52 -10.37 -4.99
C SER A 114 5.08 -10.39 -4.46
N ILE A 115 4.37 -9.26 -4.54
CA ILE A 115 2.97 -9.15 -4.07
C ILE A 115 2.06 -10.26 -4.64
N PRO A 116 2.07 -10.57 -5.96
CA PRO A 116 1.25 -11.66 -6.48
C PRO A 116 1.57 -13.02 -5.85
N ARG A 117 2.86 -13.29 -5.62
CA ARG A 117 3.30 -14.56 -5.03
C ARG A 117 2.99 -14.64 -3.55
N GLN A 118 3.12 -13.54 -2.80
CA GLN A 118 2.68 -13.46 -1.41
C GLN A 118 1.18 -13.78 -1.30
N PHE A 119 0.36 -13.16 -2.14
CA PHE A 119 -1.09 -13.38 -2.16
C PHE A 119 -1.43 -14.85 -2.47
N ASP A 120 -0.81 -15.43 -3.49
CA ASP A 120 -1.01 -16.84 -3.87
C ASP A 120 -0.66 -17.81 -2.72
N VAL A 121 0.47 -17.60 -2.04
CA VAL A 121 0.89 -18.45 -0.92
C VAL A 121 -0.04 -18.28 0.28
N LEU A 122 -0.31 -17.04 0.70
CA LEU A 122 -1.12 -16.77 1.89
C LEU A 122 -2.57 -17.20 1.71
N SER A 123 -3.16 -17.03 0.52
CA SER A 123 -4.55 -17.45 0.26
C SER A 123 -4.76 -18.97 0.39
N LYS A 124 -3.71 -19.77 0.19
CA LYS A 124 -3.75 -21.24 0.36
C LYS A 124 -3.49 -21.69 1.80
N ILE A 125 -2.79 -20.87 2.58
CA ILE A 125 -2.36 -21.19 3.95
C ILE A 125 -3.38 -20.68 4.97
N THR A 126 -3.83 -19.43 4.83
CA THR A 126 -4.67 -18.76 5.83
C THR A 126 -5.93 -19.56 6.20
N PRO A 127 -6.71 -20.11 5.24
CA PRO A 127 -7.89 -20.90 5.59
C PRO A 127 -7.56 -22.14 6.44
N LYS A 128 -6.40 -22.75 6.21
CA LYS A 128 -5.95 -23.94 6.96
C LYS A 128 -5.57 -23.57 8.39
N ILE A 129 -4.89 -22.43 8.57
CA ILE A 129 -4.48 -21.93 9.88
C ILE A 129 -5.69 -21.56 10.73
N VAL A 130 -6.65 -20.82 10.18
CA VAL A 130 -7.87 -20.41 10.91
C VAL A 130 -8.73 -21.63 11.30
N SER A 131 -8.61 -22.75 10.59
CA SER A 131 -9.30 -24.01 10.91
C SER A 131 -8.53 -24.96 11.83
N MET A 132 -7.32 -24.61 12.28
CA MET A 132 -6.52 -25.50 13.15
C MET A 132 -7.07 -25.46 14.58
N PRO A 133 -7.43 -26.61 15.19
CA PRO A 133 -7.62 -26.67 16.63
C PRO A 133 -6.28 -26.42 17.34
N GLU A 134 -6.31 -25.87 18.57
CA GLU A 134 -5.11 -25.69 19.40
C GLU A 134 -4.32 -27.00 19.45
N ALA A 135 -3.17 -27.03 18.78
CA ALA A 135 -2.30 -28.19 18.80
C ALA A 135 -1.47 -28.14 20.07
N ASP A 136 -1.67 -29.10 20.98
CA ASP A 136 -0.80 -29.29 22.15
C ASP A 136 0.59 -29.75 21.69
N TYR A 137 1.48 -28.77 21.50
CA TYR A 137 2.86 -28.98 21.07
C TYR A 137 3.79 -29.39 22.22
N ARG A 138 3.27 -29.55 23.46
CA ARG A 138 4.06 -30.02 24.62
C ARG A 138 4.52 -31.47 24.50
N LYS A 139 3.99 -32.24 23.53
CA LYS A 139 4.39 -33.63 23.27
C LYS A 139 5.67 -33.78 22.44
N TYR A 140 6.25 -32.67 21.98
CA TYR A 140 7.49 -32.66 21.19
C TYR A 140 8.65 -31.93 21.92
N ALA A 141 8.49 -31.61 23.20
CA ALA A 141 9.50 -31.04 24.07
C ALA A 141 10.10 -32.12 25.00
#